data_AF-A0A0D1EF76-F1
#
_entry.id   AF-A0A0D1EF76-F1
#
_cell.length_a   1.000
_cell.length_b   1.000
_cell.length_c   1.000
_cell.angle_alpha   90.00
_cell.angle_beta   90.00
_cell.angle_gamma   90.00
#
_symmetry.space_group_name_H-M   'P 1'
#
loop_
_entity.id
_entity.type
_entity.pdbx_description
1 polymer ?
#
loop_
_entity_poly.entity_id
_entity_poly.type
_entity_poly.pdbx_seq_one_letter_code
_entity_poly.pdbx_strand_id
1 'polypeptide(L)'
;MVSPASPSTSSTNWLVLALSAMAGLLVGWLVYDPGAAFMKEGGPVEAASAAFLVVAATLAALRGLWAPAALIGFLALRELDFDKSFLSEGILQLRLYTGDAPLSEKAIGAAVVVAILATLWANLRLLRHWGAGLRPRASWAWIVLASIAIVVVAKTLDGLGRKLADVGILISENADGIASLIEEWLELGFAAGLVLAVLRYPR
;
A
#
# COMPACT_ATOMS: atom_id res chain seq x y z
N MET A 1 -4.70 15.53 41.58
CA MET A 1 -4.34 14.20 41.03
C MET A 1 -5.18 13.97 39.78
N VAL A 2 -4.58 14.07 38.59
CA VAL A 2 -5.27 13.84 37.32
C VAL A 2 -5.23 12.34 37.06
N SER A 3 -6.40 11.71 37.03
CA SER A 3 -6.52 10.28 36.69
C SER A 3 -6.06 10.06 35.24
N PRO A 4 -5.21 9.07 34.94
CA PRO A 4 -4.85 8.76 33.56
C PRO A 4 -6.08 8.25 32.83
N ALA A 5 -6.45 8.92 31.74
CA ALA A 5 -7.54 8.49 30.87
C ALA A 5 -7.26 7.07 30.38
N SER A 6 -8.16 6.14 30.69
CA SER A 6 -8.11 4.79 30.15
C SER A 6 -8.18 4.84 28.63
N PRO A 7 -7.36 4.05 27.90
CA PRO A 7 -7.44 4.00 26.45
C PRO A 7 -8.86 3.58 26.03
N SER A 8 -9.47 4.32 25.11
CA SER A 8 -10.82 4.01 24.64
C SER A 8 -10.83 2.63 23.98
N THR A 9 -11.65 1.73 24.54
CA THR A 9 -11.82 0.32 24.18
C THR A 9 -12.04 0.09 22.68
N SER A 10 -12.71 1.02 22.00
CA SER A 10 -12.96 0.98 20.55
C SER A 10 -11.69 0.90 19.71
N SER A 11 -10.60 1.53 20.16
CA SER A 11 -9.42 1.75 19.35
C SER A 11 -8.47 0.53 19.34
N THR A 12 -8.44 -0.20 20.46
CA THR A 12 -7.76 -1.49 20.59
C THR A 12 -8.43 -2.56 19.74
N ASN A 13 -9.77 -2.52 19.62
CA ASN A 13 -10.53 -3.52 18.87
C ASN A 13 -10.18 -3.55 17.38
N TRP A 14 -9.98 -2.39 16.73
CA TRP A 14 -9.63 -2.34 15.30
C TRP A 14 -8.23 -2.85 15.00
N LEU A 15 -7.26 -2.54 15.87
CA LEU A 15 -5.90 -3.09 15.77
C LEU A 15 -5.90 -4.60 15.95
N VAL A 16 -6.63 -5.10 16.95
CA VAL A 16 -6.77 -6.54 17.19
C VAL A 16 -7.45 -7.24 16.02
N LEU A 17 -8.46 -6.63 15.39
CA LEU A 17 -9.12 -7.19 14.21
C LEU A 17 -8.20 -7.23 12.99
N ALA A 18 -7.47 -6.14 12.71
CA ALA A 18 -6.52 -6.09 11.60
C ALA A 18 -5.39 -7.13 11.79
N LEU A 19 -4.80 -7.18 12.99
CA LEU A 19 -3.77 -8.16 13.32
C LEU A 19 -4.30 -9.59 13.31
N SER A 20 -5.54 -9.83 13.77
CA SER A 20 -6.18 -11.15 13.70
C SER A 20 -6.45 -11.59 12.27
N ALA A 21 -6.83 -10.66 11.38
CA ALA A 21 -7.01 -10.96 9.96
C ALA A 21 -5.68 -11.30 9.29
N MET A 22 -4.62 -10.53 9.55
CA MET A 22 -3.27 -10.82 9.06
C MET A 22 -2.75 -12.16 9.60
N ALA A 23 -2.94 -12.42 10.89
CA ALA A 23 -2.56 -13.68 11.52
C ALA A 23 -3.36 -14.87 10.96
N GLY A 24 -4.66 -14.69 10.67
CA GLY A 24 -5.49 -15.70 10.04
C GLY A 24 -5.01 -16.05 8.62
N LEU A 25 -4.63 -15.04 7.82
CA LEU A 25 -4.00 -15.24 6.52
C LEU A 25 -2.66 -15.97 6.65
N LEU A 26 -1.83 -15.60 7.64
CA LEU A 26 -0.53 -16.20 7.87
C LEU A 26 -0.65 -17.68 8.32
N VAL A 27 -1.59 -17.97 9.19
CA VAL A 27 -1.90 -19.35 9.61
C VAL A 27 -2.49 -20.14 8.46
N GLY A 28 -3.39 -19.55 7.67
CA GLY A 28 -3.91 -20.16 6.44
C GLY A 28 -2.80 -20.54 5.47
N TRP A 29 -1.82 -19.65 5.27
CA TRP A 29 -0.61 -19.92 4.49
C TRP A 29 0.21 -21.08 5.06
N LEU A 30 0.57 -21.01 6.35
CA LEU A 30 1.37 -22.04 7.02
C LEU A 30 0.72 -23.43 7.01
N VAL A 31 -0.60 -23.51 7.02
CA VAL A 31 -1.36 -24.77 7.18
C VAL A 31 -1.75 -25.40 5.85
N TYR A 32 -2.14 -24.61 4.83
CA TYR A 32 -2.75 -25.17 3.62
C TYR A 32 -1.78 -25.41 2.46
N ASP A 33 -0.75 -24.59 2.27
CA ASP A 33 0.28 -24.80 1.24
C ASP A 33 1.44 -23.79 1.39
N PRO A 34 2.55 -24.16 2.07
CA PRO A 34 3.67 -23.24 2.25
C PRO A 34 4.48 -22.97 0.96
N GLY A 35 4.11 -23.53 -0.21
CA GLY A 35 4.99 -23.50 -1.39
C GLY A 35 4.39 -23.12 -2.74
N ALA A 36 3.17 -23.50 -3.11
CA ALA A 36 2.74 -23.42 -4.51
C ALA A 36 1.57 -22.47 -4.81
N ALA A 37 0.56 -22.39 -3.95
CA ALA A 37 -0.62 -21.54 -4.18
C ALA A 37 -0.44 -20.07 -3.76
N PHE A 38 0.39 -19.82 -2.74
CA PHE A 38 0.69 -18.47 -2.24
C PHE A 38 1.88 -17.81 -2.93
N MET A 39 2.77 -18.58 -3.57
CA MET A 39 3.91 -18.07 -4.35
C MET A 39 3.57 -17.73 -5.80
N LYS A 40 2.27 -17.78 -6.15
CA LYS A 40 1.80 -17.55 -7.51
C LYS A 40 1.40 -16.09 -7.63
N GLU A 41 1.88 -15.38 -8.66
CA GLU A 41 1.37 -14.06 -9.04
C GLU A 41 -0.17 -14.08 -9.06
N GLY A 42 -0.82 -13.12 -8.40
CA GLY A 42 -2.27 -13.10 -8.14
C GLY A 42 -2.69 -13.92 -6.91
N GLY A 43 -1.79 -14.09 -5.94
CA GLY A 43 -2.01 -14.89 -4.74
C GLY A 43 -3.00 -14.28 -3.73
N PRO A 44 -3.39 -15.03 -2.69
CA PRO A 44 -4.34 -14.53 -1.68
C PRO A 44 -3.85 -13.29 -0.91
N VAL A 45 -2.53 -13.11 -0.77
CA VAL A 45 -1.94 -11.96 -0.05
C VAL A 45 -2.06 -10.69 -0.90
N GLU A 46 -1.75 -10.75 -2.19
CA GLU A 46 -1.94 -9.67 -3.16
C GLU A 46 -3.43 -9.28 -3.29
N ALA A 47 -4.32 -10.27 -3.35
CA ALA A 47 -5.76 -9.98 -3.32
C ALA A 47 -6.20 -9.30 -2.02
N ALA A 48 -5.58 -9.67 -0.89
CA ALA A 48 -5.84 -9.05 0.40
C ALA A 48 -5.29 -7.63 0.49
N SER A 49 -4.06 -7.35 0.04
CA SER A 49 -3.48 -6.00 0.01
C SER A 49 -4.38 -5.06 -0.81
N ALA A 50 -4.80 -5.49 -2.01
CA ALA A 50 -5.73 -4.77 -2.86
C ALA A 50 -7.06 -4.48 -2.15
N ALA A 51 -7.67 -5.50 -1.52
CA ALA A 51 -8.93 -5.34 -0.79
C ALA A 51 -8.80 -4.35 0.38
N PHE A 52 -7.71 -4.41 1.14
CA PHE A 52 -7.45 -3.48 2.23
C PHE A 52 -7.27 -2.04 1.73
N LEU A 53 -6.61 -1.84 0.59
CA LEU A 53 -6.51 -0.51 -0.05
C LEU A 53 -7.89 0.01 -0.47
N VAL A 54 -8.74 -0.82 -1.06
CA VAL A 54 -10.13 -0.45 -1.41
C VAL A 54 -10.93 -0.06 -0.16
N VAL A 55 -10.81 -0.84 0.92
CA VAL A 55 -11.46 -0.54 2.21
C VAL A 55 -10.95 0.79 2.78
N ALA A 56 -9.63 1.01 2.80
CA ALA A 56 -9.04 2.26 3.29
C ALA A 56 -9.51 3.48 2.48
N ALA A 57 -9.53 3.38 1.14
CA ALA A 57 -10.01 4.43 0.26
C ALA A 57 -11.49 4.74 0.50
N THR A 58 -12.33 3.71 0.61
CA THR A 58 -13.77 3.85 0.86
C THR A 58 -14.04 4.49 2.22
N LEU A 59 -13.36 4.02 3.27
CA LEU A 59 -13.47 4.60 4.60
C LEU A 59 -13.02 6.06 4.63
N ALA A 60 -11.95 6.41 3.92
CA ALA A 60 -11.50 7.80 3.82
C ALA A 60 -12.55 8.67 3.12
N ALA A 61 -13.15 8.18 2.03
CA ALA A 61 -14.21 8.89 1.30
C ALA A 61 -15.45 9.12 2.18
N LEU A 62 -15.91 8.08 2.89
CA LEU A 62 -17.05 8.15 3.82
C LEU A 62 -16.81 9.12 4.98
N ARG A 63 -15.54 9.38 5.33
CA ARG A 63 -15.15 10.36 6.35
C ARG A 63 -14.91 11.77 5.79
N GLY A 64 -15.16 12.01 4.50
CA GLY A 64 -14.92 13.30 3.84
C GLY A 64 -13.44 13.60 3.58
N LEU A 65 -12.55 12.61 3.71
CA LEU A 65 -11.11 12.74 3.48
C LEU A 65 -10.79 12.52 2.01
N TRP A 66 -11.23 13.44 1.14
CA TRP A 66 -11.14 13.25 -0.31
C TRP A 66 -9.71 13.01 -0.82
N ALA A 67 -8.71 13.72 -0.28
CA ALA A 67 -7.33 13.63 -0.76
C ALA A 67 -6.66 12.29 -0.36
N PRO A 68 -6.77 11.81 0.89
CA PRO A 68 -6.39 10.44 1.24
C PRO A 68 -7.18 9.38 0.46
N ALA A 69 -8.51 9.56 0.31
CA ALA A 69 -9.35 8.60 -0.41
C ALA A 69 -8.92 8.42 -1.87
N ALA A 70 -8.65 9.53 -2.57
CA ALA A 70 -8.22 9.49 -3.96
C ALA A 70 -6.82 8.87 -4.11
N LEU A 71 -5.87 9.26 -3.24
CA LEU A 71 -4.51 8.71 -3.29
C LEU A 71 -4.47 7.20 -3.01
N ILE A 72 -5.17 6.76 -1.96
CA ILE A 72 -5.28 5.33 -1.62
C ILE A 72 -6.06 4.59 -2.72
N GLY A 73 -7.08 5.21 -3.31
CA GLY A 73 -7.80 4.66 -4.45
C GLY A 73 -6.91 4.41 -5.67
N PHE A 74 -6.00 5.35 -6.00
CA PHE A 74 -5.01 5.12 -7.07
C PHE A 74 -4.05 3.97 -6.75
N LEU A 75 -3.66 3.81 -5.49
CA LEU A 75 -2.85 2.64 -5.07
C LEU A 75 -3.63 1.33 -5.23
N ALA A 76 -4.91 1.30 -4.85
CA ALA A 76 -5.76 0.13 -5.03
C ALA A 76 -5.94 -0.24 -6.51
N LEU A 77 -6.18 0.76 -7.37
CA LEU A 77 -6.31 0.54 -8.81
C LEU A 77 -5.02 0.04 -9.45
N ARG A 78 -3.86 0.50 -8.94
CA ARG A 78 -2.55 0.00 -9.36
C ARG A 78 -2.35 -1.46 -8.95
N GLU A 79 -2.72 -1.81 -7.73
CA GLU A 79 -2.62 -3.19 -7.24
C GLU A 79 -3.53 -4.15 -8.03
N LEU A 80 -4.70 -3.68 -8.46
CA LEU A 80 -5.64 -4.44 -9.29
C LEU A 80 -5.25 -4.49 -10.77
N ASP A 81 -4.07 -4.00 -11.15
CA ASP A 81 -3.60 -3.91 -12.53
C ASP A 81 -4.62 -3.23 -13.47
N PHE A 82 -5.38 -2.26 -12.94
CA PHE A 82 -6.49 -1.66 -13.68
C PHE A 82 -5.99 -0.88 -14.91
N ASP A 83 -4.75 -0.39 -14.89
CA ASP A 83 -4.13 0.29 -16.03
C ASP A 83 -3.92 -0.65 -17.23
N LYS A 84 -3.66 -1.94 -17.00
CA LYS A 84 -3.54 -2.95 -18.08
C LYS A 84 -4.84 -3.17 -18.86
N SER A 85 -5.98 -2.74 -18.32
CA SER A 85 -7.27 -2.78 -19.04
C SER A 85 -7.41 -1.68 -20.09
N PHE A 86 -6.59 -0.62 -20.01
CA PHE A 86 -6.70 0.56 -20.88
C PHE A 86 -5.41 0.92 -21.59
N LEU A 87 -4.26 0.46 -21.09
CA LEU A 87 -2.93 0.83 -21.57
C LEU A 87 -2.16 -0.42 -21.99
N SER A 88 -1.44 -0.31 -23.10
CA SER A 88 -0.54 -1.35 -23.60
C SER A 88 0.80 -1.42 -22.85
N GLU A 89 1.20 -0.32 -22.23
CA GLU A 89 2.42 -0.19 -21.42
C GLU A 89 2.04 0.32 -20.02
N GLY A 90 2.86 0.02 -19.02
CA GLY A 90 2.57 0.43 -17.64
C GLY A 90 2.51 1.96 -17.49
N ILE A 91 1.57 2.47 -16.71
CA ILE A 91 1.29 3.92 -16.67
C ILE A 91 2.48 4.80 -16.22
N LEU A 92 3.38 4.23 -15.43
CA LEU A 92 4.60 4.88 -14.92
C LEU A 92 5.84 4.59 -15.79
N GLN A 93 5.72 3.74 -16.80
CA GLN A 93 6.84 3.42 -17.67
C GLN A 93 7.06 4.54 -18.67
N LEU A 94 8.31 4.99 -18.80
CA LEU A 94 8.67 6.05 -19.74
C LEU A 94 8.33 5.69 -21.19
N ARG A 95 8.39 4.39 -21.52
CA ARG A 95 8.09 3.84 -22.84
C ARG A 95 6.65 4.10 -23.29
N LEU A 96 5.68 4.17 -22.36
CA LEU A 96 4.31 4.56 -22.70
C LEU A 96 4.30 5.93 -23.40
N TYR A 97 5.12 6.87 -22.93
CA TYR A 97 5.13 8.25 -23.42
C TYR A 97 6.07 8.45 -24.61
N THR A 98 7.21 7.79 -24.62
CA THR A 98 8.26 7.96 -25.64
C THR A 98 8.17 6.97 -26.79
N GLY A 99 7.54 5.82 -26.58
CA GLY A 99 7.40 4.75 -27.57
C GLY A 99 6.22 4.93 -28.53
N ASP A 100 5.81 3.84 -29.16
CA ASP A 100 4.83 3.83 -30.26
C ASP A 100 3.37 3.71 -29.79
N ALA A 101 3.11 3.82 -28.48
CA ALA A 101 1.76 3.74 -27.95
C ALA A 101 0.83 4.78 -28.60
N PRO A 102 -0.46 4.44 -28.84
CA PRO A 102 -1.43 5.37 -29.40
C PRO A 102 -1.51 6.69 -28.60
N LEU A 103 -1.75 7.80 -29.30
CA LEU A 103 -1.85 9.12 -28.66
C LEU A 103 -2.94 9.16 -27.57
N SER A 104 -4.01 8.38 -27.74
CA SER A 104 -5.08 8.23 -26.75
C SER A 104 -4.59 7.59 -25.46
N GLU A 105 -3.76 6.54 -25.53
CA GLU A 105 -3.17 5.89 -24.35
C GLU A 105 -2.20 6.82 -23.63
N LYS A 106 -1.38 7.55 -24.40
CA LYS A 106 -0.48 8.59 -23.85
C LYS A 106 -1.26 9.68 -23.11
N ALA A 107 -2.35 10.15 -23.69
CA ALA A 107 -3.20 11.18 -23.09
C ALA A 107 -3.88 10.70 -21.80
N ILE A 108 -4.41 9.47 -21.80
CA ILE A 108 -5.01 8.85 -20.62
C ILE A 108 -3.96 8.66 -19.52
N GLY A 109 -2.81 8.08 -19.85
CA GLY A 109 -1.71 7.88 -18.90
C GLY A 109 -1.26 9.20 -18.27
N ALA A 110 -1.04 10.23 -19.10
CA ALA A 110 -0.65 11.56 -18.62
C ALA A 110 -1.72 12.18 -17.70
N ALA A 111 -3.00 12.06 -18.05
CA ALA A 111 -4.09 12.59 -17.23
C ALA A 111 -4.15 11.93 -15.85
N VAL A 112 -3.98 10.61 -15.78
CA VAL A 112 -3.94 9.87 -14.50
C VAL A 112 -2.70 10.24 -13.69
N VAL A 113 -1.52 10.37 -14.31
CA VAL A 113 -0.31 10.84 -13.62
C VAL A 113 -0.52 12.23 -13.04
N VAL A 114 -1.11 13.16 -13.80
CA VAL A 114 -1.45 14.50 -13.29
C VAL A 114 -2.43 14.41 -12.10
N ALA A 115 -3.43 13.52 -12.15
CA ALA A 115 -4.35 13.32 -11.03
C ALA A 115 -3.65 12.76 -9.78
N ILE A 116 -2.73 11.81 -9.94
CA ILE A 116 -1.90 11.28 -8.85
C ILE A 116 -1.05 12.40 -8.24
N LEU A 117 -0.39 13.22 -9.07
CA LEU A 117 0.43 14.33 -8.59
C LEU A 117 -0.42 15.40 -7.89
N ALA A 118 -1.62 15.71 -8.40
CA ALA A 118 -2.52 16.67 -7.78
C ALA A 118 -3.02 16.19 -6.41
N THR A 119 -3.37 14.91 -6.28
CA THR A 119 -3.80 14.31 -5.00
C THR A 119 -2.64 14.23 -4.01
N LEU A 120 -1.44 13.83 -4.45
CA LEU A 120 -0.23 13.86 -3.62
C LEU A 120 0.03 15.27 -3.11
N TRP A 121 0.00 16.26 -3.99
CA TRP A 121 0.18 17.66 -3.64
C TRP A 121 -0.86 18.17 -2.63
N ALA A 122 -2.13 17.80 -2.79
CA ALA A 122 -3.18 18.13 -1.83
C ALA A 122 -2.90 17.52 -0.45
N ASN A 123 -2.47 16.25 -0.39
CA ASN A 123 -2.05 15.60 0.86
C ASN A 123 -0.83 16.32 1.47
N LEU A 124 0.19 16.65 0.69
CA LEU A 124 1.37 17.39 1.15
C LEU A 124 1.01 18.78 1.69
N ARG A 125 0.01 19.46 1.11
CA ARG A 125 -0.48 20.74 1.66
C ARG A 125 -1.16 20.56 3.02
N LEU A 126 -1.84 19.45 3.25
CA LEU A 126 -2.30 19.07 4.60
C LEU A 126 -1.09 18.84 5.52
N LEU A 127 -0.02 18.21 5.03
CA LEU A 127 1.26 18.02 5.76
C LEU A 127 1.96 19.33 6.13
N ARG A 128 1.91 20.37 5.30
CA ARG A 128 2.59 21.66 5.58
C ARG A 128 2.00 22.41 6.79
N HIS A 129 0.81 22.02 7.24
CA HIS A 129 0.20 22.49 8.49
C HIS A 129 0.57 21.60 9.71
N TRP A 130 1.43 20.59 9.53
CA TRP A 130 1.82 19.60 10.56
C TRP A 130 2.84 20.06 11.60
N GLY A 131 3.14 21.36 11.70
CA GLY A 131 3.72 21.89 12.94
C GLY A 131 2.93 21.47 14.20
N ALA A 132 1.65 21.10 14.03
CA ALA A 132 0.79 20.51 15.06
C ALA A 132 0.67 18.97 15.06
N GLY A 133 1.04 18.27 13.98
CA GLY A 133 0.76 16.85 13.73
C GLY A 133 1.83 15.87 14.23
N LEU A 134 3.10 16.30 14.31
CA LEU A 134 4.19 15.51 14.92
C LEU A 134 4.22 15.61 16.46
N ARG A 135 3.20 16.23 17.07
CA ARG A 135 3.01 16.17 18.51
C ARG A 135 2.80 14.71 18.92
N PRO A 136 3.31 14.25 20.09
CA PRO A 136 3.22 12.85 20.56
C PRO A 136 1.81 12.22 20.67
N ARG A 137 0.76 12.92 20.24
CA ARG A 137 -0.66 12.56 20.42
C ARG A 137 -1.38 12.15 19.13
N ALA A 138 -0.81 12.34 17.95
CA ALA A 138 -1.45 11.98 16.69
C ALA A 138 -1.08 10.56 16.23
N SER A 139 -1.72 9.55 16.83
CA SER A 139 -1.44 8.13 16.52
C SER A 139 -1.54 7.79 15.02
N TRP A 140 -2.48 8.39 14.28
CA TRP A 140 -2.63 8.19 12.84
C TRP A 140 -1.40 8.60 12.03
N ALA A 141 -0.71 9.69 12.42
CA ALA A 141 0.45 10.21 11.69
C ALA A 141 1.64 9.25 11.79
N TRP A 142 1.85 8.66 12.97
CA TRP A 142 2.87 7.62 13.18
C TRP A 142 2.54 6.33 12.44
N ILE A 143 1.26 5.94 12.37
CA ILE A 143 0.82 4.78 11.59
C ILE A 143 1.10 5.01 10.10
N VAL A 144 0.77 6.18 9.55
CA VAL A 144 1.10 6.53 8.16
C VAL A 144 2.60 6.48 7.92
N LEU A 145 3.40 7.09 8.81
CA LEU A 145 4.86 7.07 8.68
C LEU A 145 5.43 5.65 8.71
N ALA A 146 4.97 4.81 9.63
CA ALA A 146 5.37 3.41 9.70
C ALA A 146 4.95 2.64 8.44
N SER A 147 3.74 2.88 7.93
CA SER A 147 3.25 2.26 6.69
C SER A 147 4.12 2.66 5.50
N ILE A 148 4.47 3.94 5.37
CA ILE A 148 5.39 4.43 4.34
C ILE A 148 6.76 3.75 4.46
N ALA A 149 7.30 3.64 5.68
CA ALA A 149 8.58 2.95 5.89
C ALA A 149 8.50 1.48 5.46
N ILE A 150 7.42 0.79 5.80
CA ILE A 150 7.17 -0.61 5.42
C ILE A 150 7.15 -0.78 3.89
N VAL A 151 6.37 0.04 3.17
CA VAL A 151 6.26 -0.10 1.70
C VAL A 151 7.56 0.28 1.00
N VAL A 152 8.33 1.23 1.54
CA VAL A 152 9.68 1.52 1.01
C VAL A 152 10.58 0.30 1.13
N VAL A 153 10.57 -0.40 2.27
CA VAL A 153 11.31 -1.66 2.44
C VAL A 153 10.79 -2.73 1.49
N ALA A 154 9.48 -2.92 1.37
CA ALA A 154 8.88 -3.88 0.44
C ALA A 154 9.40 -3.66 -0.99
N LYS A 155 9.37 -2.42 -1.48
CA LYS A 155 9.87 -2.07 -2.82
C LYS A 155 11.38 -2.22 -3.02
N THR A 156 12.16 -2.32 -1.95
CA THR A 156 13.57 -2.72 -2.10
C THR A 156 13.72 -4.20 -2.41
N LEU A 157 12.82 -5.04 -1.91
CA LEU A 157 12.79 -6.49 -2.15
C LEU A 157 12.19 -6.87 -3.51
N ASP A 158 11.36 -5.99 -4.09
CA ASP A 158 10.80 -6.16 -5.44
C ASP A 158 11.87 -6.52 -6.47
N GLY A 159 11.76 -7.72 -7.04
CA GLY A 159 12.71 -8.23 -8.03
C GLY A 159 14.17 -8.23 -7.52
N LEU A 160 14.38 -8.56 -6.23
CA LEU A 160 15.69 -8.58 -5.58
C LEU A 160 16.71 -9.40 -6.38
N GLY A 161 16.35 -10.60 -6.85
CA GLY A 161 17.25 -11.42 -7.66
C GLY A 161 17.69 -10.76 -8.95
N ARG A 162 16.78 -10.09 -9.64
CA ARG A 162 17.08 -9.31 -10.86
C ARG A 162 18.00 -8.12 -10.56
N LYS A 163 17.71 -7.36 -9.50
CA LYS A 163 18.54 -6.21 -9.07
C LYS A 163 19.96 -6.63 -8.67
N LEU A 164 20.10 -7.78 -7.99
CA LEU A 164 21.40 -8.32 -7.59
C LEU A 164 22.17 -8.91 -8.77
N ALA A 165 21.48 -9.53 -9.73
CA ALA A 165 22.10 -10.05 -10.95
C ALA A 165 22.75 -8.93 -11.77
N ASP A 166 22.14 -7.73 -11.83
CA ASP A 166 22.69 -6.56 -12.52
C ASP A 166 24.04 -6.09 -11.94
N VAL A 167 24.34 -6.41 -10.68
CA VAL A 167 25.62 -6.12 -10.02
C VAL A 167 26.52 -7.36 -9.87
N GLY A 168 26.19 -8.45 -10.58
CA GLY A 168 26.98 -9.68 -10.64
C GLY A 168 26.76 -10.64 -9.46
N ILE A 169 25.72 -10.42 -8.65
CA ILE A 169 25.37 -11.28 -7.51
C ILE A 169 24.20 -12.18 -7.91
N LEU A 170 24.46 -13.48 -8.05
CA LEU A 170 23.43 -14.48 -8.28
C LEU A 170 22.90 -15.00 -6.93
N ILE A 171 21.59 -14.92 -6.73
CA ILE A 171 20.91 -15.53 -5.58
C ILE A 171 20.19 -16.80 -6.02
N SER A 172 19.95 -17.71 -5.08
CA SER A 172 19.17 -18.93 -5.38
C SER A 172 17.70 -18.61 -5.61
N GLU A 173 17.01 -19.42 -6.41
CA GLU A 173 15.56 -19.30 -6.63
C GLU A 173 14.77 -19.32 -5.32
N ASN A 174 15.21 -20.12 -4.35
CA ASN A 174 14.58 -20.16 -3.03
C ASN A 174 14.75 -18.83 -2.26
N ALA A 175 15.90 -18.17 -2.37
CA ALA A 175 16.11 -16.87 -1.72
C ALA A 175 15.28 -15.76 -2.38
N ASP A 176 15.15 -15.79 -3.71
CA ASP A 176 14.31 -14.86 -4.46
C ASP A 176 12.82 -15.07 -4.14
N GLY A 177 12.36 -16.32 -4.06
CA GLY A 177 11.00 -16.65 -3.64
C GLY A 177 10.68 -16.20 -2.21
N ILE A 178 11.61 -16.34 -1.27
CA ILE A 178 11.45 -15.81 0.10
C ILE A 178 11.38 -14.28 0.08
N ALA A 179 12.20 -13.60 -0.73
CA ALA A 179 12.17 -12.14 -0.85
C ALA A 179 10.82 -11.65 -1.41
N SER A 180 10.31 -12.32 -2.45
CA SER A 180 8.97 -12.07 -3.03
C SER A 180 7.87 -12.25 -1.99
N LEU A 181 7.93 -13.33 -1.19
CA LEU A 181 6.95 -13.56 -0.14
C LEU A 181 7.00 -12.44 0.93
N ILE A 182 8.20 -12.05 1.37
CA ILE A 182 8.37 -10.97 2.35
C ILE A 182 7.82 -9.66 1.78
N GLU A 183 8.06 -9.36 0.51
CA GLU A 183 7.48 -8.20 -0.17
C GLU A 183 5.95 -8.19 -0.05
N GLU A 184 5.27 -9.26 -0.46
CA GLU A 184 3.81 -9.35 -0.41
C GLU A 184 3.26 -9.12 1.01
N TRP A 185 3.88 -9.72 2.02
CA TRP A 185 3.48 -9.52 3.43
C TRP A 185 3.69 -8.08 3.90
N LEU A 186 4.76 -7.43 3.46
CA LEU A 186 5.01 -6.03 3.79
C LEU A 186 4.00 -5.12 3.08
N GLU A 187 3.62 -5.42 1.84
CA GLU A 187 2.58 -4.67 1.11
C GLU A 187 1.20 -4.82 1.76
N LEU A 188 0.85 -6.03 2.22
CA LEU A 188 -0.34 -6.23 3.05
C LEU A 188 -0.26 -5.43 4.36
N GLY A 189 0.90 -5.43 5.01
CA GLY A 189 1.14 -4.63 6.23
C GLY A 189 0.97 -3.13 6.00
N PHE A 190 1.43 -2.63 4.85
CA PHE A 190 1.21 -1.26 4.39
C PHE A 190 -0.29 -0.97 4.20
N ALA A 191 -1.01 -1.81 3.46
CA ALA A 191 -2.44 -1.65 3.21
C ALA A 191 -3.26 -1.65 4.51
N ALA A 192 -2.96 -2.58 5.43
CA ALA A 192 -3.55 -2.64 6.76
C ALA A 192 -3.25 -1.40 7.61
N GLY A 193 -2.01 -0.91 7.55
CA GLY A 193 -1.60 0.34 8.18
C GLY A 193 -2.41 1.54 7.70
N LEU A 194 -2.72 1.62 6.41
CA LEU A 194 -3.55 2.70 5.85
C LEU A 194 -5.01 2.64 6.35
N VAL A 195 -5.60 1.45 6.44
CA VAL A 195 -6.94 1.28 7.06
C VAL A 195 -6.93 1.82 8.49
N LEU A 196 -5.94 1.42 9.28
CA LEU A 196 -5.79 1.86 10.68
C LEU A 196 -5.55 3.37 10.78
N ALA A 197 -4.74 3.95 9.89
CA ALA A 197 -4.50 5.38 9.85
C ALA A 197 -5.80 6.17 9.61
N VAL A 198 -6.62 5.73 8.65
CA VAL A 198 -7.92 6.36 8.34
C VAL A 198 -8.89 6.26 9.53
N LEU A 199 -8.95 5.10 10.18
CA LEU A 199 -9.80 4.90 11.36
C LEU A 199 -9.37 5.78 12.55
N ARG A 200 -8.06 6.01 12.70
CA ARG A 200 -7.47 6.84 13.77
C ARG A 200 -7.41 8.33 13.42
N TYR A 201 -7.70 8.70 12.18
CA TYR A 201 -7.69 10.10 11.75
C TYR A 201 -8.79 10.87 12.50
N PRO A 202 -8.49 12.02 13.14
CA PRO A 202 -9.49 12.80 13.85
C PRO A 202 -10.61 13.24 12.91
N ARG A 203 -11.86 13.24 13.40
CA ARG A 203 -12.99 13.78 12.62
C ARG A 203 -12.89 15.29 12.52
#